data_AF-A0A3C1C1Q7-F1
#
_entry.id   AF-A0A3C1C1Q7-F1
#
_cell.length_a   1.000
_cell.length_b   1.000
_cell.length_c   1.000
_cell.angle_alpha   90.00
_cell.angle_beta   90.00
_cell.angle_gamma   90.00
#
_symmetry.space_group_name_H-M   'P 1'
#
loop_
_entity.id
_entity.type
_entity.pdbx_description
1 polymer ?
#
loop_
_entity_poly.entity_id
_entity_poly.type
_entity_poly.pdbx_seq_one_letter_code
_entity_poly.pdbx_strand_id
1 'polypeptide(L)'
;MKETVHPLRHEPRWPVALAILGVILLMALLPQAIRLLPVWVTYVLGAAVILPVIGVGWSSARPGWLRTERAVILLFFALSVVLILANLANLIDAMVHRSTEITGVQLLASSIGAWAINVLVFSLLYWQMDRGGPEARVNRAGRRADWFFPQE
;
A
#
# COMPACT_ATOMS: atom_id res chain seq x y z
N MET A 1 -26.22 -35.47 11.14
CA MET A 1 -25.43 -34.62 10.23
C MET A 1 -24.38 -33.91 11.07
N LYS A 2 -23.10 -34.35 11.04
CA LYS A 2 -22.03 -33.70 11.80
C LYS A 2 -21.68 -32.39 11.09
N GLU A 3 -21.96 -31.24 11.71
CA GLU A 3 -21.37 -29.98 11.28
C GLU A 3 -19.85 -30.11 11.39
N THR A 4 -19.18 -30.26 10.25
CA THR A 4 -17.74 -30.17 10.16
C THR A 4 -17.38 -28.70 10.35
N VAL A 5 -17.04 -28.31 11.57
CA VAL A 5 -16.45 -27.01 11.87
C VAL A 5 -15.13 -26.94 11.11
N HIS A 6 -15.12 -26.29 9.95
CA HIS A 6 -13.88 -26.04 9.22
C HIS A 6 -13.03 -25.06 10.04
N PRO A 7 -11.74 -25.37 10.29
CA PRO A 7 -10.86 -24.45 10.99
C PRO A 7 -10.76 -23.15 10.18
N LEU A 8 -10.89 -22.01 10.86
CA LEU A 8 -10.66 -20.69 10.27
C LEU A 8 -9.27 -20.66 9.64
N ARG A 9 -9.24 -20.41 8.33
CA ARG A 9 -8.01 -20.31 7.55
C ARG A 9 -7.61 -18.85 7.46
N HIS A 10 -6.32 -18.59 7.59
CA HIS A 10 -5.75 -17.24 7.55
C HIS A 10 -5.03 -17.01 6.23
N GLU A 11 -5.21 -15.83 5.63
CA GLU A 11 -4.49 -15.47 4.41
C GLU A 11 -3.02 -15.17 4.71
N PRO A 12 -2.06 -15.79 3.98
CA PRO A 12 -0.65 -15.48 4.16
C PRO A 12 -0.38 -14.01 3.81
N ARG A 13 0.26 -13.29 4.74
CA ARG A 13 0.53 -11.85 4.62
C ARG A 13 1.90 -11.51 4.01
N TRP A 14 2.74 -12.53 3.75
CA TRP A 14 4.08 -12.35 3.19
C TRP A 14 4.11 -11.69 1.79
N PRO A 15 3.13 -11.91 0.86
CA PRO A 15 3.17 -11.23 -0.44
C PRO A 15 3.02 -9.72 -0.30
N VAL A 16 2.18 -9.28 0.66
CA VAL A 16 1.97 -7.87 0.97
C VAL A 16 3.22 -7.25 1.57
N ALA A 17 3.83 -7.93 2.55
CA ALA A 17 5.10 -7.48 3.13
C ALA A 17 6.19 -7.36 2.06
N LEU A 18 6.28 -8.32 1.13
CA LEU A 18 7.24 -8.30 0.03
C LEU A 18 6.98 -7.13 -0.94
N ALA A 19 5.73 -6.84 -1.28
CA ALA A 19 5.37 -5.70 -2.12
C ALA A 19 5.78 -4.36 -1.48
N ILE A 20 5.53 -4.18 -0.17
CA ILE A 20 5.94 -2.98 0.56
C ILE A 20 7.47 -2.86 0.57
N LEU A 21 8.18 -3.95 0.88
CA LEU A 21 9.65 -3.98 0.87
C LEU A 21 10.22 -3.64 -0.51
N GLY A 22 9.62 -4.17 -1.58
CA GLY A 22 10.04 -3.89 -2.95
C GLY A 22 9.94 -2.40 -3.30
N VAL A 23 8.85 -1.75 -2.89
CA VAL A 23 8.68 -0.31 -3.11
C VAL A 23 9.64 0.51 -2.25
N ILE A 24 9.84 0.13 -0.99
CA ILE A 24 10.85 0.77 -0.12
C ILE A 24 12.25 0.69 -0.76
N LEU A 25 12.63 -0.48 -1.26
CA LEU A 25 13.91 -0.69 -1.91
C LEU A 25 14.04 0.15 -3.18
N LEU A 26 13.00 0.18 -4.02
CA LEU A 26 12.96 1.04 -5.21
C LEU A 26 13.16 2.52 -4.84
N MET A 27 12.49 3.01 -3.78
CA MET A 27 12.66 4.39 -3.31
C MET A 27 14.07 4.68 -2.78
N ALA A 28 14.73 3.69 -2.18
CA ALA A 28 16.09 3.82 -1.67
C ALA A 28 17.12 3.88 -2.81
N LEU A 29 16.85 3.20 -3.93
CA LEU A 29 17.74 3.15 -5.09
C LEU A 29 17.56 4.35 -6.04
N LEU A 30 16.37 4.96 -6.07
CA LEU A 30 16.08 6.07 -6.99
C LEU A 30 16.71 7.40 -6.52
N PRO A 31 17.49 8.08 -7.39
CA PRO A 31 17.97 9.43 -7.13
C PRO A 31 16.84 10.44 -7.37
N GLN A 32 15.97 10.61 -6.37
CA GLN A 32 14.85 11.57 -6.46
C GLN A 32 15.31 12.96 -6.03
N ALA A 33 15.10 13.96 -6.88
CA ALA A 33 15.41 15.36 -6.59
C ALA A 33 14.24 16.13 -6.00
N ILE A 34 13.00 15.76 -6.33
CA ILE A 34 11.81 16.46 -5.88
C ILE A 34 11.18 15.64 -4.75
N ARG A 35 11.42 16.07 -3.51
CA ARG A 35 10.83 15.48 -2.32
C ARG A 35 10.25 16.59 -1.45
N LEU A 36 8.98 16.47 -1.10
CA LEU A 36 8.34 17.36 -0.12
C LEU A 36 8.76 17.03 1.31
N LEU A 37 9.07 15.77 1.58
CA LEU A 37 9.38 15.27 2.91
C LEU A 37 10.74 14.60 2.93
N PRO A 38 11.39 14.58 4.10
CA PRO A 38 12.62 13.82 4.29
C PRO A 38 12.46 12.35 3.92
N VAL A 39 13.54 11.74 3.39
CA VAL A 39 13.56 10.34 2.91
C VAL A 39 13.13 9.35 4.01
N TRP A 40 13.45 9.66 5.27
CA TRP A 40 13.10 8.80 6.40
C TRP A 40 11.58 8.64 6.59
N VAL A 41 10.77 9.61 6.16
CA VAL A 41 9.30 9.54 6.30
C VAL A 41 8.74 8.37 5.50
N THR A 42 9.26 8.12 4.30
CA THR A 42 8.86 6.97 3.47
C THR A 42 9.17 5.64 4.17
N TYR A 43 10.34 5.55 4.81
CA TYR A 43 10.72 4.34 5.57
C TYR A 43 9.85 4.15 6.81
N VAL A 44 9.56 5.22 7.54
CA VAL A 44 8.69 5.17 8.72
C VAL A 44 7.26 4.77 8.34
N LEU A 45 6.70 5.36 7.28
CA LEU A 45 5.37 5.00 6.80
C LEU A 45 5.31 3.54 6.32
N GLY A 46 6.32 3.11 5.56
CA GLY A 46 6.42 1.72 5.11
C GLY A 46 6.53 0.74 6.28
N ALA A 47 7.37 1.04 7.26
CA ALA A 47 7.50 0.25 8.49
C ALA A 47 6.19 0.21 9.29
N ALA A 48 5.50 1.35 9.41
CA ALA A 48 4.22 1.45 10.12
C ALA A 48 3.16 0.54 9.52
N VAL A 49 3.14 0.33 8.19
CA VAL A 49 2.23 -0.62 7.53
C VAL A 49 2.70 -2.06 7.66
N ILE A 50 4.01 -2.33 7.56
CA ILE A 50 4.56 -3.69 7.69
C ILE A 50 4.31 -4.31 9.07
N LEU A 51 4.43 -3.51 10.14
CA LEU A 51 4.28 -3.99 11.52
C LEU A 51 2.96 -4.74 11.79
N PRO A 52 1.77 -4.17 11.50
CA PRO A 52 0.51 -4.88 11.68
C PRO A 52 0.33 -6.06 10.73
N VAL A 53 0.85 -5.99 9.51
CA VAL A 53 0.81 -7.09 8.53
C VAL A 53 1.59 -8.32 9.06
N ILE A 54 2.77 -8.10 9.64
CA ILE A 54 3.54 -9.17 10.31
C ILE A 54 2.83 -9.62 11.59
N GLY A 55 2.30 -8.69 12.38
CA GLY A 55 1.59 -8.97 13.63
C GLY A 55 0.36 -9.86 13.44
N VAL A 56 -0.41 -9.69 12.35
CA VAL A 56 -1.51 -10.59 11.98
C VAL A 56 -0.99 -12.00 11.68
N GLY A 57 0.14 -12.11 10.96
CA GLY A 57 0.77 -13.39 10.64
C GLY A 57 1.23 -14.17 11.88
N TRP A 58 1.80 -13.49 12.87
CA TRP A 58 2.28 -14.11 14.11
C TRP A 58 1.18 -14.38 15.14
N SER A 59 0.13 -13.57 15.16
CA SER A 59 -0.93 -13.68 16.17
C SER A 59 -2.03 -14.68 15.84
N SER A 60 -1.89 -15.47 14.76
CA SER A 60 -2.97 -16.32 14.24
C SER A 60 -4.27 -15.55 14.01
N ALA A 61 -4.15 -14.33 13.44
CA ALA A 61 -5.26 -13.42 13.11
C ALA A 61 -6.22 -13.09 14.27
N ARG A 62 -5.67 -12.79 15.46
CA ARG A 62 -6.49 -12.27 16.56
C ARG A 62 -7.31 -11.06 16.10
N PRO A 63 -8.60 -10.94 16.53
CA PRO A 63 -9.48 -9.86 16.08
C PRO A 63 -8.93 -8.44 16.28
N GLY A 64 -8.13 -8.23 17.33
CA GLY A 64 -7.45 -6.94 17.57
C GLY A 64 -6.47 -6.56 16.47
N TRP A 65 -5.57 -7.48 16.09
CA TRP A 65 -4.58 -7.25 15.04
C TRP A 65 -5.22 -7.02 13.68
N LEU A 66 -6.33 -7.72 13.38
CA LEU A 66 -7.10 -7.51 12.14
C LEU A 66 -7.71 -6.10 12.05
N ARG A 67 -8.22 -5.57 13.18
CA ARG A 67 -8.74 -4.19 13.24
C ARG A 67 -7.61 -3.17 13.09
N THR A 68 -6.48 -3.40 13.76
CA THR A 68 -5.31 -2.52 13.67
C THR A 68 -4.74 -2.50 12.25
N GLU A 69 -4.59 -3.65 11.60
CA GLU A 69 -4.16 -3.73 10.19
C GLU A 69 -5.06 -2.91 9.28
N ARG A 70 -6.39 -3.12 9.37
CA ARG A 70 -7.37 -2.35 8.61
C ARG A 70 -7.25 -0.85 8.84
N ALA A 71 -7.18 -0.43 10.11
CA ALA A 71 -7.09 0.98 10.47
C ALA A 71 -5.80 1.62 9.97
N VAL A 72 -4.66 0.94 10.12
CA VAL A 72 -3.36 1.42 9.66
C VAL A 72 -3.32 1.52 8.13
N ILE A 73 -3.85 0.54 7.40
CA ILE A 73 -3.89 0.59 5.93
C ILE A 73 -4.78 1.73 5.44
N LEU A 74 -5.95 1.93 6.05
CA LEU A 74 -6.84 3.04 5.68
C LEU A 74 -6.22 4.41 6.02
N LEU A 75 -5.58 4.54 7.18
CA LEU A 75 -4.88 5.76 7.56
C LEU A 75 -3.71 6.04 6.62
N PHE A 76 -2.90 5.01 6.33
CA PHE A 76 -1.81 5.10 5.36
C PHE A 76 -2.34 5.53 3.98
N PHE A 77 -3.43 4.92 3.50
CA PHE A 77 -4.07 5.31 2.25
C PHE A 77 -4.47 6.80 2.26
N ALA A 78 -5.19 7.25 3.28
CA ALA A 78 -5.64 8.64 3.39
C ALA A 78 -4.46 9.63 3.40
N LEU A 79 -3.42 9.33 4.20
CA LEU A 79 -2.20 10.15 4.25
C LEU A 79 -1.48 10.14 2.90
N SER A 80 -1.28 8.98 2.30
CA SER A 80 -0.60 8.85 1.01
C SER A 80 -1.30 9.62 -0.10
N VAL A 81 -2.64 9.64 -0.15
CA VAL A 81 -3.39 10.45 -1.12
C VAL A 81 -3.06 11.93 -0.96
N VAL A 82 -3.08 12.45 0.27
CA VAL A 82 -2.74 13.86 0.55
C VAL A 82 -1.30 14.17 0.15
N LEU A 83 -0.35 13.29 0.50
CA LEU A 83 1.06 13.46 0.13
C LEU A 83 1.28 13.42 -1.38
N ILE A 84 0.61 12.50 -2.09
CA ILE A 84 0.72 12.39 -3.56
C ILE A 84 0.19 13.66 -4.22
N LEU A 85 -0.96 14.18 -3.77
CA LEU A 85 -1.52 15.43 -4.29
C LEU A 85 -0.59 16.62 -4.06
N ALA A 86 -0.04 16.74 -2.84
CA ALA A 86 0.94 17.77 -2.55
C ALA A 86 2.18 17.64 -3.45
N ASN A 87 2.69 16.42 -3.63
CA ASN A 87 3.90 16.18 -4.42
C ASN A 87 3.66 16.48 -5.90
N LEU A 88 2.49 16.13 -6.42
CA LEU A 88 2.08 16.50 -7.77
C LEU A 88 2.03 18.02 -7.95
N ALA A 89 1.46 18.77 -6.99
CA ALA A 89 1.45 20.23 -7.05
C ALA A 89 2.87 20.82 -7.07
N ASN A 90 3.78 20.29 -6.24
CA ASN A 90 5.18 20.71 -6.20
C ASN A 90 5.94 20.34 -7.48
N LEU A 91 5.66 19.17 -8.07
CA LEU A 91 6.24 18.74 -9.33
C LEU A 91 5.81 19.67 -10.48
N ILE A 92 4.54 20.02 -10.53
CA ILE A 92 4.01 20.99 -11.49
C ILE A 92 4.68 22.35 -11.30
N ASP A 93 4.79 22.83 -10.07
CA ASP A 93 5.47 24.09 -9.76
C ASP A 93 6.95 24.09 -10.20
N ALA A 94 7.68 23.01 -9.90
CA ALA A 94 9.07 22.86 -10.29
C ALA A 94 9.25 22.84 -11.83
N MET A 95 8.32 22.18 -12.55
CA MET A 95 8.35 22.14 -14.01
C MET A 95 8.08 23.51 -14.64
N VAL A 96 7.18 24.32 -14.05
CA VAL A 96 6.79 25.64 -14.58
C VAL A 96 7.81 26.72 -14.20
N HIS A 97 8.31 26.72 -12.97
CA HIS A 97 9.08 27.84 -12.42
C HIS A 97 10.58 27.55 -12.19
N ARG A 98 11.02 26.28 -12.14
CA ARG A 98 12.40 25.90 -11.76
C ARG A 98 13.09 24.96 -12.76
N SER A 99 12.75 25.07 -14.04
CA SER A 99 13.21 24.15 -15.09
C SER A 99 14.73 24.16 -15.33
N THR A 100 15.47 25.14 -14.84
CA THR A 100 16.94 25.27 -15.02
C THR A 100 17.79 24.56 -13.98
N GLU A 101 17.22 24.12 -12.85
CA GLU A 101 17.98 23.52 -11.73
C GLU A 101 17.89 21.99 -11.67
N ILE A 102 16.98 21.37 -12.42
CA ILE A 102 16.64 19.94 -12.29
C ILE A 102 16.87 19.21 -13.61
N THR A 103 17.65 18.13 -13.59
CA THR A 103 17.89 17.31 -14.78
C THR A 103 16.68 16.43 -15.13
N GLY A 104 16.46 16.16 -16.43
CA GLY A 104 15.35 15.31 -16.88
C GLY A 104 15.35 13.91 -16.26
N VAL A 105 16.53 13.34 -15.97
CA VAL A 105 16.66 12.04 -15.28
C VAL A 105 16.12 12.10 -13.84
N GLN A 106 16.36 13.20 -13.12
CA GLN A 106 15.86 13.38 -11.77
C GLN A 106 14.33 13.57 -11.73
N LEU A 107 13.78 14.29 -12.72
CA LEU A 107 12.33 14.40 -12.91
C LEU A 107 11.71 13.03 -13.19
N LEU A 108 12.27 12.26 -14.12
CA LEU A 108 11.81 10.91 -14.42
C LEU A 108 11.86 9.98 -13.20
N ALA A 109 12.98 9.98 -12.46
CA ALA A 109 13.14 9.18 -11.25
C ALA A 109 12.12 9.56 -10.15
N SER A 110 11.84 10.86 -10.00
CA SER A 110 10.84 11.36 -9.04
C SER A 110 9.42 10.93 -9.45
N SER A 111 9.09 11.00 -10.74
CA SER A 111 7.80 10.55 -11.29
C SER A 111 7.59 9.05 -11.14
N ILE A 112 8.60 8.23 -11.43
CA ILE A 112 8.56 6.77 -11.19
C ILE A 112 8.35 6.49 -9.71
N GLY A 113 9.03 7.26 -8.85
CA GLY A 113 8.87 7.18 -7.40
C GLY A 113 7.42 7.38 -6.95
N ALA A 114 6.83 8.50 -7.38
CA ALA A 114 5.44 8.85 -7.07
C ALA A 114 4.45 7.81 -7.62
N TRP A 115 4.65 7.34 -8.85
CA TRP A 115 3.82 6.32 -9.47
C TRP A 115 3.86 5.00 -8.70
N ALA A 116 5.04 4.51 -8.31
CA ALA A 116 5.18 3.25 -7.60
C ALA A 116 4.51 3.29 -6.21
N ILE A 117 4.64 4.40 -5.47
CA ILE A 117 3.93 4.59 -4.19
C ILE A 117 2.42 4.57 -4.42
N ASN A 118 1.93 5.25 -5.47
CA ASN A 118 0.52 5.28 -5.80
C ASN A 118 -0.04 3.87 -6.08
N VAL A 119 0.66 3.10 -6.93
CA VAL A 119 0.30 1.70 -7.22
C VAL A 119 0.26 0.87 -5.94
N LEU A 120 1.24 1.02 -5.04
CA LEU A 120 1.25 0.30 -3.77
C LEU A 120 0.05 0.65 -2.89
N VAL A 121 -0.23 1.94 -2.74
CA VAL A 121 -1.30 2.47 -1.89
C VAL A 121 -2.66 1.95 -2.34
N PHE A 122 -2.97 2.00 -3.64
CA PHE A 122 -4.20 1.43 -4.17
C PHE A 122 -4.21 -0.10 -4.10
N SER A 123 -3.09 -0.77 -4.36
CA SER A 123 -3.00 -2.22 -4.25
C SER A 123 -3.31 -2.71 -2.82
N LEU A 124 -2.80 -2.02 -1.81
CA LEU A 124 -3.10 -2.30 -0.40
C LEU A 124 -4.56 -2.04 -0.06
N LEU A 125 -5.11 -0.91 -0.53
CA LEU A 125 -6.51 -0.58 -0.32
C LEU A 125 -7.42 -1.65 -0.94
N TYR A 126 -7.18 -2.03 -2.19
CA TYR A 126 -7.95 -3.07 -2.88
C TYR A 126 -7.78 -4.42 -2.22
N TRP A 127 -6.56 -4.80 -1.83
CA TRP A 127 -6.34 -6.03 -1.09
C TRP A 127 -7.13 -6.07 0.22
N GLN A 128 -7.26 -4.94 0.92
CA GLN A 128 -7.99 -4.84 2.18
C GLN A 128 -9.51 -4.85 2.01
N MET A 129 -10.03 -4.29 0.91
CA MET A 129 -11.48 -4.15 0.65
C MET A 129 -12.07 -5.33 -0.13
N ASP A 130 -11.34 -5.85 -1.11
CA ASP A 130 -11.84 -6.84 -2.07
C ASP A 130 -12.37 -8.10 -1.37
N ARG A 131 -13.58 -8.51 -1.74
CA ARG A 131 -14.30 -9.70 -1.22
C ARG A 131 -14.49 -9.69 0.30
N GLY A 132 -14.45 -8.52 0.93
CA GLY A 132 -14.61 -8.36 2.38
C GLY A 132 -13.28 -8.39 3.15
N GLY A 133 -12.18 -8.37 2.40
CA GLY A 133 -10.83 -8.43 2.91
C GLY A 133 -10.29 -9.86 3.01
N PRO A 134 -9.03 -9.99 3.49
CA PRO A 134 -8.26 -11.22 3.33
C PRO A 134 -8.88 -12.45 4.01
N GLU A 135 -9.43 -12.27 5.22
CA GLU A 135 -10.07 -13.37 5.94
C GLU A 135 -11.36 -13.86 5.26
N ALA A 136 -12.14 -12.96 4.67
CA ALA A 136 -13.36 -13.34 3.94
C ALA A 136 -13.04 -14.10 2.64
N ARG A 137 -11.92 -13.79 1.99
CA ARG A 137 -11.44 -14.49 0.79
C ARG A 137 -11.09 -15.95 1.06
N VAL A 138 -10.30 -16.20 2.09
CA VAL A 138 -9.81 -17.56 2.38
C VAL A 138 -10.89 -18.44 3.00
N ASN A 139 -11.80 -17.86 3.79
CA ASN A 139 -12.90 -18.58 4.41
C ASN A 139 -14.14 -18.71 3.51
N ARG A 140 -14.05 -18.31 2.23
CA ARG A 140 -15.12 -18.41 1.22
C ARG A 140 -16.48 -17.94 1.76
N ALA A 141 -16.50 -16.77 2.41
CA ALA A 141 -17.69 -16.20 3.05
C ALA A 141 -18.80 -15.75 2.06
N GLY A 142 -18.83 -16.31 0.85
CA GLY A 142 -19.89 -16.09 -0.14
C GLY A 142 -19.89 -14.72 -0.82
N ARG A 143 -18.98 -13.80 -0.47
CA ARG A 143 -18.96 -12.46 -1.08
C ARG A 143 -18.36 -12.53 -2.49
N ARG A 144 -19.15 -12.13 -3.50
CA ARG A 144 -18.71 -11.97 -4.89
C ARG A 144 -17.52 -11.00 -4.93
N ALA A 145 -16.65 -11.14 -5.94
CA ALA A 145 -15.58 -10.16 -6.13
C ALA A 145 -16.22 -8.80 -6.38
N ASP A 146 -15.70 -7.78 -5.71
CA ASP A 146 -16.26 -6.42 -5.80
C ASP A 146 -16.00 -5.81 -7.19
N TRP A 147 -15.08 -6.41 -7.97
CA TRP A 147 -14.63 -5.99 -9.31
C TRP A 147 -14.87 -7.04 -10.41
N PHE A 148 -15.96 -7.78 -10.35
CA PHE A 148 -16.32 -8.68 -11.45
C PHE A 148 -16.83 -7.84 -12.63
N PHE A 149 -16.01 -7.66 -13.66
CA PHE A 149 -16.45 -7.07 -14.91
C PHE A 149 -17.45 -8.01 -15.62
N PRO A 150 -18.38 -7.48 -16.43
CA PRO A 150 -19.26 -8.31 -17.25
C PRO A 150 -18.41 -9.27 -18.08
N GLN A 151 -18.63 -10.57 -17.90
CA GLN A 151 -18.05 -11.60 -18.75
C GLN A 151 -19.08 -11.89 -19.83
N GLU A 152 -19.06 -11.05 -20.86
CA GLU A 152 -19.76 -11.28 -22.14
C GLU A 152 -18.83 -12.05 -23.07
#